data_AF-D5EKS5-F1
#
_entry.id   AF-D5EKS5-F1
#
_cell.length_a   1.000
_cell.length_b   1.000
_cell.length_c   1.000
_cell.angle_alpha   90.00
_cell.angle_beta   90.00
_cell.angle_gamma   90.00
#
_symmetry.space_group_name_H-M   'P 1'
#
loop_
_entity.id
_entity.type
_entity.pdbx_description
1 polymer ?
#
loop_
_entity_poly.entity_id
_entity_poly.type
_entity_poly.pdbx_seq_one_letter_code
_entity_poly.pdbx_strand_id
1 'polypeptide(L)'
;MYFDPRGILFFMLNAVLLHLSLMVNTASSAWSIQLILVGPMLVLPALYMRHSAYFLCTLFTGLWLDAAYPTDSGLFTIGLLGTGAFVFSMRMRFRAENNYHPNIIAHITNAVLFLLLILSCDAALYSVPGFWIQTLLNAGLSHLALLLIAPWFFNLQRLLLEVLHLDPEPEDLPLL
;
A
#
# COMPACT_ATOMS: atom_id res chain seq x y z
N MET A 1 -17.94 7.54 18.00
CA MET A 1 -16.65 7.84 17.37
C MET A 1 -15.57 7.48 18.38
N TYR A 2 -15.26 6.19 18.49
CA TYR A 2 -14.17 5.71 19.35
C TYR A 2 -12.95 5.56 18.47
N PHE A 3 -11.88 6.24 18.86
CA PHE A 3 -10.60 6.19 18.19
C PHE A 3 -10.05 4.76 18.22
N ASP A 4 -9.83 4.16 17.05
CA ASP A 4 -9.32 2.80 16.94
C ASP A 4 -7.77 2.84 16.97
N PRO A 5 -7.12 2.33 18.04
CA PRO A 5 -5.66 2.37 18.17
C PRO A 5 -4.94 1.62 17.05
N ARG A 6 -5.61 0.65 16.39
CA ARG A 6 -5.08 -0.05 15.22
C ARG A 6 -4.75 0.91 14.08
N GLY A 7 -5.49 2.02 13.96
CA GLY A 7 -5.27 3.04 12.95
C GLY A 7 -3.91 3.75 13.10
N ILE A 8 -3.50 4.07 14.34
CA ILE A 8 -2.16 4.60 14.57
C ILE A 8 -1.12 3.54 14.20
N LEU A 9 -1.30 2.31 14.68
CA LEU A 9 -0.33 1.24 14.47
C LEU A 9 -0.06 1.02 12.97
N PHE A 10 -1.12 0.85 12.18
CA PHE A 10 -0.99 0.66 10.74
C PHE A 10 -0.39 1.87 10.05
N PHE A 11 -0.82 3.10 10.39
CA PHE A 11 -0.24 4.31 9.85
C PHE A 11 1.27 4.41 10.13
N MET A 12 1.69 4.13 11.37
CA MET A 12 3.10 4.17 11.75
C MET A 12 3.91 3.10 11.02
N LEU A 13 3.36 1.89 10.86
CA LEU A 13 4.03 0.83 10.08
C LEU A 13 4.11 1.16 8.59
N ASN A 14 3.08 1.79 8.03
CA ASN A 14 3.11 2.31 6.67
C ASN A 14 4.20 3.38 6.51
N ALA A 15 4.33 4.28 7.48
CA ALA A 15 5.37 5.31 7.49
C ALA A 15 6.78 4.68 7.58
N VAL A 16 6.97 3.64 8.39
CA VAL A 16 8.23 2.88 8.47
C VAL A 16 8.55 2.20 7.13
N LEU A 17 7.59 1.49 6.53
CA LEU A 17 7.78 0.85 5.23
C LEU A 17 8.12 1.88 4.15
N LEU A 18 7.44 3.03 4.14
CA LEU A 18 7.72 4.11 3.21
C LEU A 18 9.15 4.64 3.42
N HIS A 19 9.54 4.93 4.66
CA HIS A 19 10.86 5.45 4.95
C HIS A 19 11.96 4.49 4.51
N LEU A 20 11.83 3.19 4.83
CA LEU A 20 12.76 2.15 4.36
C LEU A 20 12.82 2.08 2.83
N SER A 21 11.66 2.18 2.16
CA SER A 21 11.59 2.20 0.70
C SER A 21 12.32 3.39 0.10
N LEU A 22 12.16 4.58 0.69
CA LEU A 22 12.86 5.79 0.26
C LEU A 22 14.38 5.69 0.47
N MET A 23 14.83 5.07 1.55
CA MET A 23 16.27 4.81 1.76
C MET A 23 16.84 3.88 0.68
N VAL A 24 16.12 2.79 0.36
CA VAL A 24 16.52 1.86 -0.70
C VAL A 24 16.53 2.54 -2.06
N ASN A 25 15.52 3.36 -2.37
CA ASN A 25 15.46 4.14 -3.61
C ASN A 25 16.61 5.16 -3.69
N THR A 26 16.93 5.83 -2.59
CA THR A 26 18.08 6.75 -2.52
C THR A 26 19.38 6.00 -2.83
N ALA A 27 19.59 4.83 -2.23
CA ALA A 27 20.76 4.00 -2.49
C ALA A 27 20.82 3.45 -3.93
N SER A 28 19.66 3.19 -4.53
CA SER A 28 19.52 2.61 -5.88
C SER A 28 19.47 3.67 -6.99
N SER A 29 19.48 4.96 -6.62
CA SER A 29 19.39 6.09 -7.55
C SER A 29 20.51 6.10 -8.60
N ALA A 30 21.70 5.58 -8.26
CA ALA A 30 22.84 5.45 -9.18
C ALA A 30 22.55 4.52 -10.38
N TRP A 31 21.60 3.59 -10.23
CA TRP A 31 21.19 2.65 -11.30
C TRP A 31 19.86 3.04 -11.95
N SER A 32 19.32 4.22 -11.63
CA SER A 32 17.98 4.67 -12.06
C SER A 32 16.84 3.73 -11.63
N ILE A 33 17.07 2.89 -10.62
CA ILE A 33 16.07 1.94 -10.11
C ILE A 33 15.23 2.64 -9.05
N GLN A 34 13.92 2.67 -9.26
CA GLN A 34 12.95 3.20 -8.31
C GLN A 34 11.93 2.11 -7.97
N LEU A 35 11.95 1.64 -6.73
CA LEU A 35 10.98 0.68 -6.20
C LEU A 35 9.77 1.41 -5.65
N ILE A 36 8.58 1.01 -6.09
CA ILE A 36 7.31 1.47 -5.54
C ILE A 36 6.66 0.29 -4.82
N LEU A 37 6.59 0.39 -3.49
CA LEU A 37 6.15 -0.68 -2.58
C LEU A 37 4.92 -0.25 -1.77
N VAL A 38 4.01 0.48 -2.41
CA VAL A 38 2.87 1.12 -1.74
C VAL A 38 1.72 0.14 -1.53
N GLY A 39 1.57 -0.86 -2.40
CA GLY A 39 0.46 -1.83 -2.36
C GLY A 39 0.16 -2.42 -0.97
N PRO A 40 1.15 -2.95 -0.22
CA PRO A 40 0.94 -3.54 1.11
C PRO A 40 0.35 -2.59 2.15
N MET A 41 0.59 -1.28 2.04
CA MET A 41 0.22 -0.28 3.05
C MET A 41 -1.30 -0.18 3.28
N LEU A 42 -2.09 -0.61 2.30
CA LEU A 42 -3.55 -0.55 2.31
C LEU A 42 -4.21 -1.84 2.81
N VAL A 43 -3.55 -2.98 2.66
CA VAL A 43 -4.20 -4.29 2.63
C VAL A 43 -4.79 -4.67 3.98
N LEU A 44 -3.98 -4.76 5.04
CA LEU A 44 -4.49 -5.13 6.36
C LEU A 44 -5.40 -4.06 6.98
N PRO A 45 -5.15 -2.74 6.82
CA PRO A 45 -6.12 -1.72 7.22
C PRO A 45 -7.50 -1.93 6.59
N ALA A 46 -7.56 -2.24 5.29
CA ALA A 46 -8.82 -2.47 4.58
C ALA A 46 -9.53 -3.77 5.03
N LEU A 47 -8.78 -4.76 5.53
CA LEU A 47 -9.33 -6.05 5.95
C LEU A 47 -9.75 -6.09 7.43
N TYR A 48 -9.02 -5.43 8.33
CA TYR A 48 -9.23 -5.54 9.78
C TYR A 48 -9.94 -4.34 10.42
N MET A 49 -9.89 -3.15 9.83
CA MET A 49 -10.43 -1.95 10.47
C MET A 49 -11.91 -1.69 10.13
N ARG A 50 -12.58 -0.98 11.04
CA ARG A 50 -13.89 -0.35 10.77
C ARG A 50 -13.77 0.74 9.71
N HIS A 51 -14.86 1.02 9.00
CA HIS A 51 -14.89 1.98 7.89
C HIS A 51 -14.29 3.36 8.24
N SER A 52 -14.67 3.96 9.37
CA SER A 52 -14.22 5.30 9.77
C SER A 52 -12.72 5.36 10.07
N ALA A 53 -12.19 4.36 10.77
CA ALA A 53 -10.79 4.28 11.15
C ALA A 53 -9.91 3.90 9.93
N TYR A 54 -10.40 2.98 9.09
CA TYR A 54 -9.79 2.65 7.80
C TYR A 54 -9.64 3.89 6.92
N PHE A 55 -10.72 4.67 6.76
CA PHE A 55 -10.72 5.87 5.93
C PHE A 55 -9.64 6.86 6.39
N LEU A 56 -9.58 7.12 7.70
CA LEU A 56 -8.61 8.07 8.27
C LEU A 56 -7.17 7.56 8.14
N CYS A 57 -6.92 6.28 8.41
CA CYS A 57 -5.61 5.64 8.24
C CYS A 57 -5.12 5.74 6.80
N THR A 58 -6.01 5.45 5.84
CA THR A 58 -5.70 5.47 4.41
C THR A 58 -5.50 6.89 3.90
N LEU A 59 -6.33 7.84 4.37
CA LEU A 59 -6.19 9.26 4.04
C LEU A 59 -4.83 9.80 4.48
N PHE A 60 -4.44 9.57 5.75
CA PHE A 60 -3.13 10.02 6.23
C PHE A 60 -1.97 9.31 5.56
N THR A 61 -2.09 8.00 5.30
CA THR A 61 -1.07 7.25 4.54
C THR A 61 -0.90 7.82 3.13
N GLY A 62 -2.01 8.12 2.45
CA GLY A 62 -2.03 8.74 1.12
C GLY A 62 -1.38 10.12 1.11
N LEU A 63 -1.78 10.99 2.03
CA LEU A 63 -1.21 12.34 2.15
C LEU A 63 0.30 12.28 2.43
N TRP A 64 0.73 11.31 3.25
CA TRP A 64 2.14 11.11 3.55
C TRP A 64 2.94 10.60 2.33
N LEU A 65 2.34 9.76 1.50
CA LEU A 65 2.93 9.31 0.24
C LEU A 65 3.02 10.44 -0.79
N ASP A 66 1.97 11.23 -0.94
CA ASP A 66 1.96 12.40 -1.83
C ASP A 66 2.99 13.46 -1.41
N ALA A 67 3.27 13.57 -0.11
CA ALA A 67 4.34 14.44 0.39
C ALA A 67 5.75 13.87 0.16
N ALA A 68 5.89 12.55 0.05
CA ALA A 68 7.17 11.87 -0.05
C ALA A 68 7.65 11.65 -1.49
N TYR A 69 6.72 11.40 -2.42
CA TYR A 69 7.05 11.19 -3.83
C TYR A 69 6.91 12.48 -4.63
N PRO A 70 7.79 12.72 -5.63
CA PRO A 70 7.68 13.87 -6.51
C PRO A 70 6.62 13.63 -7.59
N THR A 71 5.36 13.52 -7.18
CA THR A 71 4.20 13.34 -8.05
C THR A 71 3.18 14.46 -7.84
N ASP A 72 2.20 14.57 -8.73
CA ASP A 72 1.09 15.48 -8.55
C ASP A 72 0.39 15.24 -7.21
N SER A 73 0.09 16.33 -6.51
CA SER A 73 -0.52 16.25 -5.19
C SER A 73 -1.87 15.53 -5.25
N GLY A 74 -2.03 14.49 -4.44
CA GLY A 74 -3.29 13.75 -4.31
C GLY A 74 -3.35 12.47 -5.12
N LEU A 75 -2.36 12.15 -5.97
CA LEU A 75 -2.35 10.93 -6.79
C LEU A 75 -2.42 9.67 -5.93
N PHE A 76 -1.53 9.55 -4.93
CA PHE A 76 -1.51 8.40 -4.04
C PHE A 76 -2.70 8.41 -3.10
N THR A 77 -3.11 9.58 -2.60
CA THR A 77 -4.30 9.68 -1.74
C THR A 77 -5.55 9.18 -2.43
N ILE A 78 -5.85 9.67 -3.64
CA ILE A 78 -7.03 9.27 -4.40
C ILE A 78 -6.90 7.80 -4.83
N GLY A 79 -5.72 7.40 -5.30
CA GLY A 79 -5.44 6.03 -5.70
C GLY A 79 -5.65 5.03 -4.57
N LEU A 80 -5.15 5.31 -3.37
CA LEU A 80 -5.32 4.46 -2.18
C LEU A 80 -6.77 4.43 -1.69
N LEU A 81 -7.44 5.58 -1.61
CA LEU A 81 -8.84 5.62 -1.19
C LEU A 81 -9.74 4.86 -2.18
N GLY A 82 -9.52 5.03 -3.49
CA GLY A 82 -10.27 4.35 -4.54
C GLY A 82 -10.04 2.84 -4.55
N THR A 83 -8.78 2.41 -4.63
CA THR A 83 -8.43 0.98 -4.60
C THR A 83 -8.84 0.32 -3.29
N GLY A 84 -8.70 1.04 -2.18
CA GLY A 84 -9.03 0.52 -0.87
C GLY A 84 -10.52 0.41 -0.60
N ALA A 85 -11.32 1.35 -1.10
CA ALA A 85 -12.78 1.21 -1.07
C ALA A 85 -13.23 -0.05 -1.82
N PHE A 86 -12.59 -0.36 -2.95
CA PHE A 86 -12.84 -1.60 -3.68
C PHE A 86 -12.46 -2.85 -2.85
N VAL A 87 -11.25 -2.88 -2.29
CA VAL A 87 -10.81 -4.00 -1.42
C VAL A 87 -11.72 -4.16 -0.20
N PHE A 88 -12.06 -3.06 0.47
CA PHE A 88 -12.95 -3.03 1.62
C PHE A 88 -14.34 -3.58 1.27
N SER A 89 -14.90 -3.22 0.11
CA SER A 89 -16.20 -3.74 -0.36
C SER A 89 -16.19 -5.26 -0.57
N MET A 90 -15.02 -5.82 -0.91
CA MET A 90 -14.83 -7.24 -1.19
C MET A 90 -14.23 -8.01 0.00
N ARG A 91 -13.99 -7.36 1.15
CA ARG A 91 -13.24 -7.95 2.29
C ARG A 91 -13.76 -9.30 2.77
N MET A 92 -15.07 -9.52 2.69
CA MET A 92 -15.73 -10.79 3.04
C MET A 92 -15.26 -11.99 2.21
N ARG A 93 -14.71 -11.75 1.02
CA ARG A 93 -14.21 -12.81 0.12
C ARG A 93 -12.75 -13.18 0.39
N PHE A 94 -12.06 -12.44 1.24
CA PHE A 94 -10.62 -12.61 1.48
C PHE A 94 -10.36 -13.20 2.86
N ARG A 95 -9.51 -14.24 2.91
CA ARG A 95 -9.02 -14.76 4.18
C ARG A 95 -7.78 -13.99 4.60
N ALA A 96 -7.94 -13.09 5.56
CA ALA A 96 -6.87 -12.20 6.03
C ALA A 96 -5.81 -12.91 6.89
N GLU A 97 -6.13 -14.08 7.46
CA GLU A 97 -5.22 -14.87 8.32
C GLU A 97 -4.01 -15.40 7.56
N ASN A 98 -4.22 -15.88 6.33
CA ASN A 98 -3.16 -16.42 5.49
C ASN A 98 -2.59 -15.34 4.57
N ASN A 99 -1.28 -15.31 4.38
CA ASN A 99 -0.61 -14.32 3.52
C ASN A 99 -0.96 -14.43 2.03
N TYR A 100 -1.63 -15.49 1.60
CA TYR A 100 -1.99 -15.69 0.19
C TYR A 100 -2.87 -14.57 -0.37
N HIS A 101 -4.03 -14.30 0.24
CA HIS A 101 -4.93 -13.24 -0.24
C HIS A 101 -4.31 -11.84 -0.08
N PRO A 102 -3.75 -11.46 1.10
CA PRO A 102 -3.11 -10.17 1.28
C PRO A 102 -1.97 -9.90 0.29
N ASN A 103 -1.12 -10.89 -0.02
CA ASN A 103 -0.04 -10.72 -0.99
C ASN A 103 -0.58 -10.45 -2.40
N ILE A 104 -1.59 -11.21 -2.84
CA ILE A 104 -2.22 -10.98 -4.15
C ILE A 104 -2.82 -9.58 -4.22
N ILE A 105 -3.55 -9.17 -3.17
CA ILE A 105 -4.14 -7.82 -3.10
C ILE A 105 -3.03 -6.77 -3.14
N ALA A 106 -1.93 -6.96 -2.40
CA ALA A 106 -0.81 -6.03 -2.40
C ALA A 106 -0.23 -5.83 -3.81
N HIS A 107 -0.02 -6.91 -4.57
CA HIS A 107 0.48 -6.82 -5.94
C HIS A 107 -0.54 -6.12 -6.86
N ILE A 108 -1.83 -6.45 -6.75
CA ILE A 108 -2.88 -5.81 -7.55
C ILE A 108 -2.94 -4.31 -7.24
N THR A 109 -2.98 -3.93 -5.96
CA THR A 109 -2.99 -2.53 -5.53
C THR A 109 -1.74 -1.80 -6.02
N ASN A 110 -0.55 -2.41 -5.91
CA ASN A 110 0.68 -1.80 -6.38
C ASN A 110 0.68 -1.61 -7.91
N ALA A 111 0.16 -2.58 -8.66
CA ALA A 111 0.02 -2.48 -10.11
C ALA A 111 -0.95 -1.35 -10.51
N VAL A 112 -2.09 -1.22 -9.81
CA VAL A 112 -3.03 -0.12 -10.06
C VAL A 112 -2.39 1.24 -9.79
N LEU A 113 -1.66 1.38 -8.68
CA LEU A 113 -0.96 2.63 -8.38
C LEU A 113 0.14 2.95 -9.40
N PHE A 114 0.86 1.93 -9.90
CA PHE A 114 1.80 2.09 -11.00
C PHE A 114 1.10 2.58 -12.27
N LEU A 115 -0.06 2.02 -12.63
CA LEU A 115 -0.83 2.47 -13.78
C LEU A 115 -1.29 3.92 -13.63
N LEU A 116 -1.75 4.31 -12.44
CA LEU A 116 -2.11 5.70 -12.16
C LEU A 116 -0.91 6.64 -12.32
N LEU A 117 0.28 6.23 -11.88
CA LEU A 117 1.52 7.01 -12.03
C LEU A 117 1.94 7.15 -13.50
N ILE A 118 1.77 6.09 -14.30
CA ILE A 118 2.01 6.17 -15.76
C ILE A 118 1.03 7.17 -16.38
N LEU A 119 -0.26 7.08 -16.03
CA LEU A 119 -1.32 7.94 -16.59
C LEU A 119 -1.17 9.40 -16.19
N SER A 120 -0.52 9.71 -15.06
CA SER A 120 -0.23 11.09 -14.65
C SER A 120 1.00 11.69 -15.32
N CYS A 121 1.83 10.89 -16.00
CA CYS A 121 2.98 11.42 -16.73
C CYS A 121 2.54 12.24 -17.96
N ASP A 122 3.43 13.14 -18.40
CA ASP A 122 3.23 13.88 -19.65
C ASP A 122 3.09 12.91 -20.83
N ALA A 123 2.03 13.08 -21.62
CA ALA A 123 1.75 12.26 -22.79
C ALA A 123 2.87 12.29 -23.84
N ALA A 124 3.71 13.33 -23.85
CA ALA A 124 4.90 13.39 -24.70
C ALA A 124 5.87 12.22 -24.42
N LEU A 125 5.97 11.78 -23.16
CA LEU A 125 6.87 10.69 -22.75
C LEU A 125 6.44 9.33 -23.31
N TYR A 126 5.16 9.13 -23.63
CA TYR A 126 4.67 7.86 -24.17
C TYR A 126 5.26 7.50 -25.53
N SER A 127 5.75 8.50 -26.27
CA SER A 127 6.44 8.31 -27.55
C SER A 127 7.90 7.85 -27.40
N VAL A 128 8.47 7.93 -26.19
CA VAL A 128 9.88 7.64 -25.92
C VAL A 128 10.04 6.17 -25.52
N PRO A 129 10.76 5.32 -26.29
CA PRO A 129 10.92 3.90 -25.96
C PRO A 129 11.62 3.66 -24.61
N GLY A 130 12.57 4.53 -24.27
CA GLY A 130 13.30 4.47 -22.99
C GLY A 130 12.38 4.61 -21.77
N PHE A 131 11.29 5.40 -21.89
CA PHE A 131 10.29 5.52 -20.83
C PHE A 131 9.64 4.17 -20.52
N TRP A 132 9.22 3.43 -21.55
CA TRP A 132 8.60 2.12 -21.37
C TRP A 132 9.55 1.08 -20.81
N ILE A 133 10.79 1.04 -21.30
CA ILE A 133 11.81 0.11 -20.79
C ILE A 133 12.05 0.36 -19.30
N GLN A 134 12.26 1.61 -18.91
CA GLN A 134 12.52 1.96 -17.51
C GLN A 134 11.30 1.70 -16.62
N THR A 135 10.10 2.01 -17.12
CA THR A 135 8.85 1.77 -16.40
C THR A 135 8.62 0.29 -16.15
N LEU A 136 8.79 -0.55 -17.18
CA LEU A 136 8.65 -2.00 -17.05
C LEU A 136 9.71 -2.61 -16.14
N LEU A 137 10.95 -2.11 -16.20
CA LEU A 137 12.02 -2.53 -15.31
C LEU A 137 11.70 -2.19 -13.85
N ASN A 138 11.33 -0.95 -13.56
CA ASN A 138 10.96 -0.52 -12.21
C ASN A 138 9.72 -1.26 -11.69
N ALA A 139 8.71 -1.48 -12.53
CA ALA A 139 7.53 -2.27 -12.17
C ALA A 139 7.90 -3.73 -11.87
N GLY A 140 8.69 -4.36 -12.73
CA GLY A 140 9.17 -5.73 -12.54
C GLY A 140 9.97 -5.89 -11.24
N LEU A 141 10.95 -5.01 -11.00
CA LEU A 141 11.75 -5.03 -9.77
C LEU A 141 10.90 -4.75 -8.52
N SER A 142 9.94 -3.83 -8.60
CA SER A 142 9.01 -3.56 -7.49
C SER A 142 8.17 -4.80 -7.15
N HIS A 143 7.65 -5.51 -8.16
CA HIS A 143 6.90 -6.74 -7.93
C HIS A 143 7.78 -7.88 -7.42
N LEU A 144 9.02 -8.01 -7.90
CA LEU A 144 9.96 -8.99 -7.36
C LEU A 144 10.29 -8.71 -5.89
N ALA A 145 10.51 -7.44 -5.54
CA ALA A 145 10.73 -7.03 -4.15
C ALA A 145 9.50 -7.31 -3.27
N LEU A 146 8.29 -7.05 -3.79
CA LEU A 146 7.04 -7.32 -3.07
C LEU A 146 6.83 -8.80 -2.71
N LEU A 147 7.36 -9.75 -3.50
CA LEU A 147 7.27 -11.18 -3.15
C LEU A 147 7.90 -11.49 -1.79
N LEU A 148 8.92 -10.73 -1.39
CA LEU A 148 9.61 -10.88 -0.11
C LEU A 148 9.07 -9.89 0.93
N ILE A 149 8.86 -8.63 0.54
CA ILE A 149 8.53 -7.54 1.45
C ILE A 149 7.09 -7.63 1.94
N ALA A 150 6.13 -7.96 1.07
CA ALA A 150 4.71 -8.04 1.45
C ALA A 150 4.45 -9.07 2.57
N PRO A 151 4.87 -10.35 2.46
CA PRO A 151 4.64 -11.32 3.54
C PRO A 151 5.38 -10.96 4.83
N TRP A 152 6.60 -10.42 4.74
CA TRP A 152 7.33 -9.92 5.90
C TRP A 152 6.57 -8.80 6.61
N PHE A 153 6.09 -7.81 5.85
CA PHE A 153 5.37 -6.66 6.37
C PHE A 153 4.04 -7.05 7.01
N PHE A 154 3.28 -7.96 6.39
CA PHE A 154 2.03 -8.46 6.96
C PHE A 154 2.25 -9.26 8.25
N ASN A 155 3.30 -10.08 8.31
CA ASN A 155 3.65 -10.79 9.53
C ASN A 155 4.06 -9.82 10.65
N LEU A 156 4.81 -8.76 10.32
CA LEU A 156 5.16 -7.71 11.29
C LEU A 156 3.91 -6.99 11.83
N GLN A 157 2.98 -6.62 10.94
CA GLN A 157 1.72 -5.99 11.34
C GLN A 157 0.90 -6.88 12.27
N ARG A 158 0.74 -8.18 11.95
CA ARG A 158 0.01 -9.14 12.80
C ARG A 158 0.72 -9.38 14.14
N LEU A 159 2.04 -9.54 14.13
CA LEU A 159 2.83 -9.69 15.35
C LEU A 159 2.64 -8.50 16.29
N LEU A 160 2.65 -7.28 15.76
CA LEU A 160 2.47 -6.08 16.59
C LEU A 160 1.03 -5.93 17.11
N LEU A 161 0.03 -6.35 16.34
CA LEU A 161 -1.35 -6.44 16.85
C LEU A 161 -1.42 -7.41 18.03
N GLU A 162 -0.80 -8.59 17.92
CA GLU A 162 -0.75 -9.61 18.97
C GLU A 162 -0.01 -9.10 20.22
N VAL A 163 1.20 -8.54 20.06
CA VAL A 163 1.99 -7.99 21.18
C VAL A 163 1.27 -6.85 21.90
N LEU A 164 0.52 -6.03 21.17
CA LEU A 164 -0.25 -4.92 21.73
C LEU A 164 -1.65 -5.31 22.19
N HIS A 165 -2.03 -6.60 22.10
CA HIS A 165 -3.34 -7.11 22.47
C HIS A 165 -4.49 -6.37 21.76
N LEU A 166 -4.30 -6.08 20.46
CA LEU A 166 -5.29 -5.43 19.60
C LEU A 166 -6.00 -6.48 18.75
N ASP A 167 -7.27 -6.74 19.04
CA ASP A 167 -8.05 -7.77 18.33
C ASP A 167 -8.15 -7.47 16.82
N PRO A 168 -7.81 -8.43 15.94
CA PRO A 168 -7.90 -8.27 14.51
C PRO A 168 -9.32 -8.47 13.97
N GLU A 169 -10.30 -8.84 14.81
CA GLU A 169 -11.66 -9.07 14.35
C GLU A 169 -12.28 -7.77 13.78
N PRO A 170 -12.79 -7.81 12.54
CA PRO A 170 -13.55 -6.70 11.99
C PRO A 170 -14.87 -6.58 12.76
N GLU A 171 -14.97 -5.55 13.60
CA GLU A 171 -16.12 -5.32 14.47
C GLU A 171 -17.45 -5.07 13.72
N ASP A 172 -17.39 -4.92 12.39
CA ASP A 172 -18.54 -4.67 11.50
C ASP A 172 -19.06 -5.96 10.82
N LEU A 173 -18.47 -7.13 11.12
CA LEU A 173 -19.02 -8.41 10.64
C LEU A 173 -20.36 -8.65 11.32
N PRO A 174 -21.43 -9.03 10.59
CA PRO A 174 -22.64 -9.49 11.24
C PRO A 174 -22.25 -10.71 12.08
N LEU A 175 -22.50 -10.63 13.39
CA LEU A 175 -22.55 -11.81 14.25
C LEU A 175 -23.60 -12.73 13.62
N LEU A 176 -23.14 -13.86 13.06
CA LEU A 176 -24.02 -14.92 12.56
C LEU A 176 -24.82 -15.53 13.71
#